data_AF-A0A075HWD6-F1
#
_entry.id   AF-A0A075HWD6-F1
#
_cell.length_a   1.000
_cell.length_b   1.000
_cell.length_c   1.000
_cell.angle_alpha   90.00
_cell.angle_beta   90.00
_cell.angle_gamma   90.00
#
_symmetry.space_group_name_H-M   'P 1'
#
loop_
_entity.id
_entity.type
_entity.pdbx_description
1 polymer ?
#
loop_
_entity_poly.entity_id
_entity_poly.type
_entity_poly.pdbx_seq_one_letter_code
_entity_poly.pdbx_strand_id
1 'polypeptide(L)'
;MIKDKDEYLNNVMKKILNSYSIIENLSDRPIDLELLEVEVRKINGFLLVLSKKVISLGNNSSDTKNLEKKIIFYMQNYDFSREINLLLDTYSEDSLRVRNIRDSVLKSLNENELIQKIHDMSNNF
;
A
#
# COMPACT_ATOMS: atom_id res chain seq x y z
N MET A 1 10.13 -26.00 11.99
CA MET A 1 9.49 -24.78 12.54
C MET A 1 9.78 -23.58 11.64
N ILE A 2 9.33 -23.64 10.37
CA ILE A 2 9.56 -22.62 9.32
C ILE A 2 8.22 -22.12 8.73
N LYS A 3 7.13 -22.91 8.81
CA LYS A 3 5.79 -22.56 8.30
C LYS A 3 5.22 -21.23 8.83
N ASP A 4 5.41 -20.93 10.11
CA ASP A 4 4.73 -19.78 10.74
C ASP A 4 5.22 -18.41 10.27
N LYS A 5 6.47 -18.31 9.77
CA LYS A 5 7.08 -17.03 9.35
C LYS A 5 6.64 -16.65 7.93
N ASP A 6 6.59 -17.62 7.04
CA ASP A 6 6.13 -17.45 5.66
C ASP A 6 4.61 -17.16 5.63
N GLU A 7 3.84 -17.83 6.49
CA GLU A 7 2.41 -17.54 6.68
C GLU A 7 2.18 -16.10 7.19
N TYR A 8 3.00 -15.63 8.13
CA TYR A 8 2.91 -14.24 8.59
C TYR A 8 3.14 -13.24 7.46
N LEU A 9 4.20 -13.41 6.66
CA LEU A 9 4.49 -12.50 5.55
C LEU A 9 3.36 -12.50 4.52
N ASN A 10 2.87 -13.69 4.16
CA ASN A 10 1.72 -13.84 3.27
C ASN A 10 0.49 -13.09 3.81
N ASN A 11 0.21 -13.22 5.11
CA ASN A 11 -0.89 -12.51 5.74
C ASN A 11 -0.73 -10.98 5.71
N VAL A 12 0.49 -10.45 5.83
CA VAL A 12 0.73 -9.01 5.69
C VAL A 12 0.52 -8.56 4.24
N MET A 13 1.02 -9.32 3.25
CA MET A 13 0.80 -9.02 1.83
C MET A 13 -0.69 -9.03 1.47
N LYS A 14 -1.44 -10.03 1.91
CA LYS A 14 -2.91 -10.09 1.71
C LYS A 14 -3.64 -8.90 2.33
N LYS A 15 -3.19 -8.41 3.50
CA LYS A 15 -3.77 -7.20 4.10
C LYS A 15 -3.53 -5.96 3.25
N ILE A 16 -2.35 -5.82 2.63
CA ILE A 16 -2.07 -4.72 1.69
C ILE A 16 -2.99 -4.82 0.47
N LEU A 17 -3.12 -6.01 -0.13
CA LEU A 17 -3.98 -6.23 -1.29
C LEU A 17 -5.45 -5.93 -0.98
N ASN A 18 -5.93 -6.31 0.20
CA ASN A 18 -7.28 -6.00 0.64
C ASN A 18 -7.50 -4.49 0.77
N SER A 19 -6.58 -3.76 1.43
CA SER A 19 -6.67 -2.30 1.56
C SER A 19 -6.61 -1.61 0.19
N TYR A 20 -5.73 -2.07 -0.70
CA TYR A 20 -5.62 -1.55 -2.06
C TYR A 20 -6.94 -1.75 -2.84
N SER A 21 -7.55 -2.94 -2.74
CA SER A 21 -8.85 -3.22 -3.38
C SER A 21 -9.98 -2.35 -2.80
N ILE A 22 -9.97 -2.03 -1.49
CA ILE A 22 -10.91 -1.07 -0.92
C ILE A 22 -10.75 0.30 -1.58
N ILE A 23 -9.52 0.78 -1.76
CA ILE A 23 -9.23 2.06 -2.42
C ILE A 23 -9.73 2.05 -3.87
N GLU A 24 -9.51 0.98 -4.64
CA GLU A 24 -9.99 0.86 -6.02
C GLU A 24 -11.52 0.97 -6.15
N ASN A 25 -12.26 0.55 -5.13
CA ASN A 25 -13.72 0.50 -5.15
C ASN A 25 -14.40 1.72 -4.48
N LEU A 26 -13.65 2.75 -4.09
CA LEU A 26 -14.22 3.99 -3.54
C LEU A 26 -15.06 4.72 -4.60
N SER A 27 -16.14 5.38 -4.18
CA SER A 27 -17.12 6.03 -5.08
C SER A 27 -16.96 7.55 -5.19
N ASP A 28 -15.80 8.09 -4.78
CA ASP A 28 -15.44 9.52 -4.84
C ASP A 28 -16.32 10.45 -3.98
N ARG A 29 -16.96 9.93 -2.93
CA ARG A 29 -17.78 10.73 -2.00
C ARG A 29 -16.93 11.30 -0.86
N PRO A 30 -17.41 12.32 -0.13
CA PRO A 30 -16.66 12.89 1.01
C PRO A 30 -16.25 11.85 2.04
N ILE A 31 -17.17 10.94 2.40
CA ILE A 31 -16.90 9.82 3.32
C ILE A 31 -15.84 8.85 2.79
N ASP A 32 -15.69 8.77 1.46
CA ASP A 32 -14.70 7.92 0.84
C ASP A 32 -13.28 8.53 0.95
N LEU A 33 -13.15 9.86 1.14
CA LEU A 33 -11.88 10.52 1.41
C LEU A 33 -11.32 10.16 2.80
N GLU A 34 -12.19 10.06 3.81
CA GLU A 34 -11.82 9.57 5.14
C GLU A 34 -11.36 8.10 5.08
N LEU A 35 -12.08 7.27 4.31
CA LEU A 35 -11.71 5.87 4.13
C LEU A 35 -10.38 5.74 3.35
N LEU A 36 -10.15 6.58 2.34
CA LEU A 36 -8.88 6.64 1.62
C LEU A 36 -7.71 6.91 2.57
N GLU A 37 -7.84 7.89 3.47
CA GLU A 37 -6.83 8.21 4.49
C GLU A 37 -6.47 6.98 5.32
N VAL A 38 -7.48 6.30 5.85
CA VAL A 38 -7.32 5.12 6.69
C VAL A 38 -6.63 3.98 5.93
N GLU A 39 -7.05 3.69 4.71
CA GLU A 39 -6.48 2.59 3.93
C GLU A 39 -5.05 2.90 3.44
N VAL A 40 -4.74 4.14 3.05
CA VAL A 40 -3.36 4.56 2.73
C VAL A 40 -2.45 4.39 3.96
N ARG A 41 -2.92 4.81 5.13
CA ARG A 41 -2.17 4.66 6.38
C ARG A 41 -1.91 3.19 6.72
N LYS A 42 -2.90 2.32 6.54
CA LYS A 42 -2.75 0.86 6.72
C LYS A 42 -1.71 0.29 5.76
N ILE A 43 -1.80 0.60 4.47
CA ILE A 43 -0.84 0.14 3.46
C ILE A 43 0.57 0.58 3.84
N ASN A 44 0.79 1.86 4.15
CA ASN A 44 2.10 2.38 4.56
C ASN A 44 2.65 1.65 5.80
N GLY A 45 1.80 1.38 6.79
CA GLY A 45 2.16 0.60 7.99
C GLY A 45 2.57 -0.83 7.66
N PHE A 46 1.81 -1.53 6.81
CA PHE A 46 2.13 -2.90 6.41
C PHE A 46 3.38 -2.99 5.51
N LEU A 47 3.58 -2.03 4.61
CA LEU A 47 4.80 -1.92 3.80
C LEU A 47 6.04 -1.73 4.69
N LEU A 48 5.95 -0.90 5.73
CA LEU A 48 7.02 -0.74 6.72
C LEU A 48 7.32 -2.04 7.50
N VAL A 49 6.28 -2.81 7.84
CA VAL A 49 6.45 -4.12 8.49
C VAL A 49 7.13 -5.10 7.52
N LEU A 50 6.71 -5.15 6.26
CA LEU A 50 7.31 -6.01 5.25
C LEU A 50 8.78 -5.68 5.02
N SER A 51 9.14 -4.41 4.83
CA SER A 51 10.53 -4.01 4.57
C SER A 51 11.45 -4.40 5.72
N LYS A 52 11.07 -4.11 6.98
CA LYS A 52 11.83 -4.51 8.17
C LYS A 52 12.01 -6.03 8.29
N LYS A 53 10.97 -6.80 7.95
CA LYS A 53 11.03 -8.26 8.08
C LYS A 53 11.83 -8.91 6.97
N VAL A 54 11.71 -8.44 5.73
CA VAL A 54 12.54 -8.89 4.60
C VAL A 54 14.03 -8.72 4.92
N ILE A 55 14.41 -7.59 5.52
CA ILE A 55 15.78 -7.33 6.02
C ILE A 55 16.16 -8.32 7.12
N SER A 56 15.30 -8.50 8.13
CA SER A 56 15.60 -9.34 9.31
C SER A 56 15.73 -10.83 9.00
N LEU A 57 15.06 -11.32 7.95
CA LEU A 57 15.01 -12.74 7.62
C LEU A 57 16.23 -13.20 6.81
N GLY A 58 17.09 -12.29 6.35
CA GLY A 58 18.27 -12.65 5.55
C GLY A 58 17.92 -13.45 4.28
N ASN A 59 16.65 -13.42 3.85
CA ASN A 59 16.16 -14.14 2.69
C ASN A 59 16.76 -13.48 1.46
N ASN A 60 17.91 -14.00 1.04
CA ASN A 60 18.77 -13.50 -0.03
C ASN A 60 18.21 -13.77 -1.44
N SER A 61 16.94 -14.18 -1.58
CA SER A 61 16.37 -14.44 -2.90
C SER A 61 16.30 -13.13 -3.70
N SER A 62 16.41 -13.25 -5.02
CA SER A 62 16.26 -12.13 -5.93
C SER A 62 14.90 -11.43 -5.75
N ASP A 63 13.86 -12.20 -5.41
CA ASP A 63 12.49 -11.72 -5.30
C ASP A 63 12.25 -10.86 -4.06
N THR A 64 12.75 -11.25 -2.90
CA THR A 64 12.62 -10.47 -1.67
C THR A 64 13.39 -9.16 -1.77
N LYS A 65 14.61 -9.17 -2.34
CA LYS A 65 15.40 -7.96 -2.63
C LYS A 65 14.71 -7.05 -3.64
N ASN A 66 14.05 -7.63 -4.64
CA ASN A 66 13.27 -6.86 -5.61
C ASN A 66 12.05 -6.20 -4.97
N LEU A 67 11.30 -6.94 -4.14
CA LEU A 67 10.19 -6.39 -3.36
C LEU A 67 10.65 -5.25 -2.44
N GLU A 68 11.72 -5.45 -1.68
CA GLU A 68 12.28 -4.44 -0.78
C GLU A 68 12.60 -3.13 -1.53
N LYS A 69 13.27 -3.23 -2.68
CA LYS A 69 13.58 -2.05 -3.51
C LYS A 69 12.32 -1.31 -3.96
N LYS A 70 11.28 -2.04 -4.39
CA LYS A 70 9.99 -1.44 -4.80
C LYS A 70 9.30 -0.76 -3.62
N ILE A 71 9.32 -1.37 -2.44
CA ILE A 71 8.77 -0.76 -1.21
C ILE A 71 9.51 0.53 -0.87
N ILE A 72 10.85 0.49 -0.83
CA ILE A 72 11.68 1.66 -0.52
C ILE A 72 11.43 2.78 -1.53
N PHE A 73 11.37 2.45 -2.82
CA PHE A 73 11.06 3.40 -3.87
C PHE A 73 9.73 4.12 -3.60
N TYR A 74 8.65 3.38 -3.34
CA TYR A 74 7.36 3.99 -3.03
C TYR A 74 7.44 4.90 -1.79
N MET A 75 8.01 4.40 -0.69
CA MET A 75 8.06 5.16 0.58
C MET A 75 8.94 6.43 0.51
N GLN A 76 9.91 6.48 -0.41
CA GLN A 76 10.78 7.65 -0.58
C GLN A 76 10.17 8.72 -1.50
N ASN A 77 9.30 8.32 -2.43
CA ASN A 77 8.76 9.24 -3.44
C ASN A 77 7.32 9.68 -3.13
N TYR A 78 6.61 8.97 -2.26
CA TYR A 78 5.19 9.20 -2.03
C TYR A 78 4.84 9.35 -0.54
N ASP A 79 4.22 10.48 -0.21
CA ASP A 79 3.52 10.73 1.06
C ASP A 79 2.29 11.59 0.80
N PHE A 80 1.11 10.94 0.79
CA PHE A 80 -0.17 11.60 0.55
C PHE A 80 -0.82 12.15 1.83
N SER A 81 -0.22 11.93 3.00
CA SER A 81 -0.87 12.27 4.28
C SER A 81 -1.23 13.75 4.35
N ARG A 82 -0.31 14.62 3.91
CA ARG A 82 -0.54 16.07 3.90
C ARG A 82 -1.63 16.48 2.92
N GLU A 83 -1.64 15.89 1.73
CA GLU A 83 -2.60 16.24 0.67
C GLU A 83 -4.01 15.77 1.01
N ILE A 84 -4.15 14.55 1.51
CA ILE A 84 -5.45 14.01 1.97
C ILE A 84 -5.99 14.83 3.14
N ASN A 85 -5.16 15.16 4.14
CA ASN A 85 -5.61 15.98 5.28
C ASN A 85 -6.06 17.38 4.83
N LEU A 86 -5.34 18.01 3.90
CA LEU A 86 -5.76 19.29 3.35
C LEU A 86 -7.13 19.18 2.67
N LEU A 87 -7.35 18.13 1.87
CA LEU A 87 -8.64 17.91 1.20
C LEU A 87 -9.76 17.66 2.21
N LEU A 88 -9.52 16.91 3.28
CA LEU A 88 -10.49 16.69 4.36
C LEU A 88 -10.92 18.01 5.00
N ASP A 89 -9.96 18.91 5.25
CA ASP A 89 -10.22 20.19 5.94
C ASP A 89 -10.92 21.24 5.07
N THR A 90 -10.78 21.17 3.74
CA THR A 90 -11.12 22.31 2.86
C THR A 90 -11.98 21.97 1.65
N TYR A 91 -11.93 20.74 1.14
CA TYR A 91 -12.56 20.38 -0.15
C TYR A 91 -13.14 18.95 -0.17
N SER A 92 -13.58 18.42 0.97
CA SER A 92 -14.11 17.04 1.05
C SER A 92 -15.35 16.83 0.19
N GLU A 93 -16.16 17.87 -0.03
CA GLU A 93 -17.36 17.87 -0.88
C GLU A 93 -17.07 17.89 -2.39
N ASP A 94 -15.83 18.15 -2.81
CA ASP A 94 -15.43 18.18 -4.22
C ASP A 94 -15.06 16.77 -4.71
N SER A 95 -16.06 16.03 -5.22
CA SER A 95 -15.89 14.66 -5.73
C SER A 95 -14.79 14.52 -6.80
N LEU A 96 -14.52 15.56 -7.60
CA LEU A 96 -13.45 15.51 -8.59
C LEU A 96 -12.08 15.50 -7.91
N ARG A 97 -11.91 16.27 -6.83
CA ARG A 97 -10.67 16.24 -6.04
C ARG A 97 -10.49 14.92 -5.29
N VAL A 98 -11.56 14.36 -4.74
CA VAL A 98 -11.53 13.03 -4.10
C VAL A 98 -11.08 11.96 -5.09
N ARG A 99 -11.64 11.98 -6.31
CA ARG A 99 -11.20 11.10 -7.39
C ARG A 99 -9.73 11.28 -7.72
N ASN A 100 -9.28 12.52 -7.92
CA ASN A 100 -7.90 12.80 -8.34
C ASN A 100 -6.86 12.33 -7.31
N ILE A 101 -7.13 12.49 -6.01
CA ILE A 101 -6.21 12.00 -4.97
C ILE A 101 -6.24 10.47 -4.89
N ARG A 102 -7.41 9.83 -5.01
CA ARG A 102 -7.54 8.37 -5.08
C ARG A 102 -6.73 7.80 -6.25
N ASP A 103 -6.89 8.37 -7.44
CA ASP A 103 -6.22 7.93 -8.65
C ASP A 103 -4.69 8.13 -8.54
N SER A 104 -4.25 9.22 -7.91
CA SER A 104 -2.82 9.47 -7.63
C SER A 104 -2.23 8.44 -6.67
N VAL A 105 -2.95 8.10 -5.60
CA VAL A 105 -2.59 7.03 -4.67
C VAL A 105 -2.47 5.69 -5.41
N LEU A 106 -3.49 5.28 -6.16
CA LEU A 106 -3.48 4.00 -6.90
C LEU A 106 -2.32 3.94 -7.91
N LYS A 107 -2.12 5.03 -8.67
CA LYS A 107 -1.02 5.13 -9.63
C LYS A 107 0.35 4.97 -8.95
N SER A 108 0.56 5.65 -7.82
CA SER A 108 1.84 5.60 -7.10
C SER A 108 2.13 4.22 -6.49
N LEU A 109 1.11 3.54 -5.97
CA LEU A 109 1.22 2.18 -5.43
C LEU A 109 1.53 1.16 -6.52
N ASN A 110 1.04 1.40 -7.75
CA ASN A 110 1.36 0.57 -8.92
C ASN A 110 2.61 1.02 -9.65
N GLU A 111 3.21 2.14 -9.28
CA GLU A 111 4.46 2.56 -9.87
C GLU A 111 5.54 1.54 -9.53
N ASN A 112 6.36 1.20 -10.54
CA ASN A 112 7.31 0.12 -10.42
C ASN A 112 6.65 -1.24 -10.06
N GLU A 113 5.37 -1.46 -10.39
CA GLU A 113 4.67 -2.75 -10.22
C GLU A 113 4.72 -3.28 -8.77
N LEU A 114 4.71 -2.41 -7.76
CA LEU A 114 4.82 -2.83 -6.36
C LEU A 114 3.65 -3.73 -5.93
N ILE A 115 2.41 -3.33 -6.19
CA ILE A 115 1.22 -4.16 -5.87
C ILE A 115 1.25 -5.49 -6.63
N GLN A 116 1.63 -5.48 -7.92
CA GLN A 116 1.75 -6.72 -8.70
C GLN A 116 2.78 -7.66 -8.06
N LYS A 117 3.95 -7.14 -7.65
CA LYS A 117 4.97 -7.96 -6.98
C LYS A 117 4.47 -8.56 -5.67
N ILE A 118 3.73 -7.77 -4.88
CA ILE A 118 3.08 -8.24 -3.63
C ILE A 118 2.07 -9.35 -3.92
N HIS A 119 1.24 -9.16 -4.95
CA HIS A 119 0.26 -10.17 -5.39
C HIS A 119 0.95 -11.47 -5.78
N ASP A 120 1.94 -11.42 -6.68
CA ASP A 120 2.66 -12.59 -7.16
C ASP A 120 3.34 -13.34 -6.02
N MET A 121 3.99 -12.62 -5.11
CA MET A 121 4.63 -13.24 -3.95
C MET A 121 3.61 -13.89 -3.02
N SER A 122 2.47 -13.24 -2.73
CA SER A 122 1.43 -13.76 -1.83
C SER A 122 0.80 -15.08 -2.29
N ASN A 123 0.75 -15.31 -3.60
CA ASN A 123 0.18 -16.51 -4.21
C ASN A 123 1.19 -17.65 -4.38
N ASN A 124 2.49 -17.38 -4.17
CA ASN A 124 3.58 -18.35 -4.31
C ASN A 124 4.10 -18.88 -2.96
N PHE A 125 3.41 -18.59 -1.85
CA PHE A 125 3.69 -19.13 -0.50
C PHE A 125 2.91 -20.41 -0.21
#